data_AF-A0A2T4DCU7-F1
#
_entry.id   AF-A0A2T4DCU7-F1
#
_cell.length_a   1.000
_cell.length_b   1.000
_cell.length_c   1.000
_cell.angle_alpha   90.00
_cell.angle_beta   90.00
_cell.angle_gamma   90.00
#
_symmetry.space_group_name_H-M   'P 1'
#
loop_
_entity.id
_entity.type
_entity.pdbx_description
1 polymer ?
#
loop_
_entity_poly.entity_id
_entity_poly.type
_entity_poly.pdbx_seq_one_letter_code
_entity_poly.pdbx_strand_id
1 'polypeptide(L)'
;MLGAFLGTVLFIPIYITYFSSAPLSLFPSGTDWFYLLILAGICTVYAFSASVQIQQVLSAFVVNLTVNLEPVYGIILAFVIFGEKEEMSPGFYMGTFVILLSVLSYPLINKMAKRKALQSDMIR
;
A
#
# COMPACT_ATOMS: atom_id res chain seq x y z
N MET A 1 10.77 11.29 -4.75
CA MET A 1 10.57 11.40 -6.21
C MET A 1 11.88 11.53 -6.97
N LEU A 2 12.78 12.47 -6.59
CA LEU A 2 14.08 12.66 -7.28
C LEU A 2 14.97 11.41 -7.31
N GLY A 3 15.06 10.69 -6.18
CA GLY A 3 15.83 9.44 -6.10
C GLY A 3 15.27 8.31 -6.96
N ALA A 4 13.94 8.18 -7.05
CA ALA A 4 13.31 7.22 -7.95
C ALA A 4 13.64 7.56 -9.40
N PHE A 5 13.47 8.82 -9.82
CA PHE A 5 13.81 9.28 -11.17
C PHE A 5 15.27 8.99 -11.55
N LEU A 6 16.23 9.37 -10.69
CA LEU A 6 17.64 9.13 -10.93
C LEU A 6 17.95 7.62 -10.97
N GLY A 7 17.34 6.85 -10.06
CA GLY A 7 17.47 5.40 -10.04
C GLY A 7 16.99 4.76 -11.34
N THR A 8 15.80 5.13 -11.84
CA THR A 8 15.27 4.58 -13.09
C THR A 8 16.11 5.01 -14.30
N VAL A 9 16.57 6.27 -14.37
CA VAL A 9 17.41 6.78 -15.46
C VAL A 9 18.76 6.05 -15.52
N LEU A 10 19.37 5.76 -14.37
CA LEU A 10 20.63 5.01 -14.31
C LEU A 10 20.45 3.51 -14.57
N PHE A 11 19.30 2.95 -14.18
CA PHE A 11 19.04 1.52 -14.28
C PHE A 11 18.57 1.09 -15.69
N ILE A 12 17.76 1.90 -16.37
CA ILE A 12 17.23 1.56 -17.70
C ILE A 12 18.31 1.19 -18.73
N PRO A 13 19.45 1.92 -18.84
CA PRO A 13 20.53 1.54 -19.76
C PRO A 13 21.09 0.16 -19.45
N ILE A 14 21.32 -0.15 -18.17
CA ILE A 14 21.83 -1.45 -17.71
C ILE A 14 20.82 -2.56 -18.03
N TYR A 15 19.54 -2.30 -17.84
CA TYR A 15 18.48 -3.25 -18.15
C TYR A 15 18.40 -3.56 -19.66
N ILE A 16 18.47 -2.54 -20.51
CA ILE A 16 18.43 -2.72 -21.97
C ILE A 16 19.63 -3.53 -22.45
N THR A 17 20.83 -3.29 -21.91
CA THR A 17 22.06 -3.95 -22.40
C THR A 17 22.20 -5.40 -21.98
N TYR A 18 21.74 -5.76 -20.77
CA TYR A 18 21.98 -7.10 -20.21
C TYR A 18 20.77 -8.01 -20.16
N PHE A 19 19.54 -7.46 -20.14
CA PHE A 19 18.32 -8.23 -19.91
C PHE A 19 17.29 -8.14 -21.03
N SER A 20 17.34 -7.09 -21.87
CA SER A 20 16.36 -6.94 -22.95
C SER A 20 16.69 -7.80 -24.15
N SER A 21 15.75 -8.66 -24.53
CA SER A 21 15.81 -9.49 -25.74
C SER A 21 15.12 -8.85 -26.96
N ALA A 22 14.40 -7.74 -26.75
CA ALA A 22 13.67 -7.00 -27.79
C ALA A 22 13.86 -5.48 -27.65
N PRO A 23 13.66 -4.67 -28.71
CA PRO A 23 13.68 -3.23 -28.61
C PRO A 23 12.49 -2.74 -27.75
N LEU A 24 12.80 -2.00 -26.68
CA LEU A 24 11.80 -1.39 -25.80
C LEU A 24 11.21 -0.14 -26.47
N SER A 25 9.87 -0.07 -26.55
CA SER A 25 9.18 1.15 -26.93
C SER A 25 9.19 2.14 -25.76
N LEU A 26 10.14 3.06 -25.77
CA LEU A 26 10.29 4.09 -24.73
C LEU A 26 9.27 5.23 -24.87
N PHE A 27 8.60 5.32 -26.02
CA PHE A 27 7.59 6.34 -26.28
C PHE A 27 6.19 5.79 -25.97
N PRO A 28 5.45 6.40 -25.04
CA PRO A 28 4.07 6.00 -24.74
C PRO A 28 3.15 6.27 -25.94
N SER A 29 2.20 5.37 -26.15
CA SER A 29 1.11 5.55 -27.11
C SER A 29 0.10 6.61 -26.62
N GLY A 30 -0.83 7.04 -27.48
CA GLY A 30 -1.80 8.10 -27.12
C GLY A 30 -2.67 7.77 -25.90
N THR A 31 -3.06 6.51 -25.71
CA THR A 31 -3.84 6.05 -24.55
C THR A 31 -2.99 5.97 -23.28
N ASP A 32 -1.69 5.71 -23.41
CA ASP A 32 -0.79 5.63 -22.25
C ASP A 32 -0.65 6.99 -21.59
N TRP A 33 -0.62 8.08 -22.36
CA TRP A 33 -0.62 9.44 -21.83
C TRP A 33 -1.82 9.74 -20.94
N PHE A 34 -3.01 9.24 -21.30
CA PHE A 34 -4.21 9.42 -20.50
C PHE A 34 -4.11 8.68 -19.16
N TYR A 35 -3.70 7.40 -19.17
CA TYR A 35 -3.54 6.64 -17.93
C TYR A 35 -2.39 7.17 -17.06
N LEU A 36 -1.29 7.63 -17.67
CA LEU A 36 -0.18 8.26 -16.94
C LEU A 36 -0.62 9.55 -16.25
N LEU A 37 -1.45 10.38 -16.90
CA LEU A 37 -2.00 11.59 -16.29
C LEU A 37 -2.90 11.27 -15.08
N ILE A 38 -3.76 10.27 -15.21
CA ILE A 38 -4.62 9.82 -14.09
C ILE A 38 -3.76 9.30 -12.94
N LEU A 39 -2.80 8.43 -13.23
CA LEU A 39 -1.92 7.84 -12.22
C LEU A 39 -1.09 8.93 -11.51
N ALA A 40 -0.44 9.82 -12.26
CA ALA A 40 0.37 10.89 -11.71
C ALA A 40 -0.46 11.90 -10.90
N GLY A 41 -1.61 12.34 -11.43
CA GLY A 41 -2.45 13.33 -10.78
C GLY A 41 -3.20 12.78 -9.57
N ILE A 42 -4.04 11.77 -9.78
CA ILE A 42 -4.96 11.26 -8.76
C ILE A 42 -4.22 10.35 -7.78
N CYS A 43 -3.59 9.29 -8.29
CA CYS A 43 -2.99 8.27 -7.43
C CYS A 43 -1.68 8.72 -6.78
N THR A 44 -0.98 9.71 -7.36
CA THR A 44 0.32 10.16 -6.83
C THR A 44 0.21 11.52 -6.14
N VAL A 45 -0.05 12.60 -6.88
CA VAL A 45 -0.02 13.97 -6.34
C VAL A 45 -1.13 14.20 -5.32
N TYR A 46 -2.38 13.87 -5.67
CA TYR A 46 -3.53 14.10 -4.79
C TYR A 46 -3.48 13.20 -3.55
N ALA A 47 -3.32 11.89 -3.72
CA ALA A 47 -3.25 10.94 -2.60
C ALA A 47 -2.10 11.27 -1.62
N PHE A 48 -0.92 11.65 -2.14
CA PHE A 48 0.20 12.06 -1.30
C PHE A 48 -0.06 13.37 -0.57
N SER A 49 -0.61 14.38 -1.25
CA SER A 49 -0.95 15.67 -0.62
C SER A 49 -1.97 15.49 0.50
N ALA A 50 -3.03 14.71 0.26
CA ALA A 50 -4.01 14.37 1.28
C ALA A 50 -3.38 13.61 2.46
N SER A 51 -2.48 12.66 2.19
CA SER A 51 -1.75 11.91 3.23
C SER A 51 -0.87 12.82 4.10
N VAL A 52 -0.25 13.85 3.52
CA VAL A 52 0.54 14.85 4.27
C VAL A 52 -0.36 15.73 5.13
N GLN A 53 -1.53 16.14 4.62
CA GLN A 53 -2.50 16.91 5.41
C GLN A 53 -3.05 16.09 6.59
N ILE A 54 -3.35 14.81 6.38
CA ILE A 54 -3.81 13.90 7.44
C ILE A 54 -2.76 13.78 8.56
N GLN A 55 -1.47 13.75 8.22
CA GLN A 55 -0.38 13.72 9.20
C GLN A 55 -0.28 14.97 10.08
N GLN A 56 -0.94 16.08 9.71
CA GLN A 56 -1.02 17.27 10.57
C GLN A 56 -2.04 17.10 11.69
N VAL A 57 -3.01 16.19 11.53
CA VAL A 57 -4.11 15.96 12.47
C VAL A 57 -3.95 14.62 13.22
N LEU A 58 -3.44 13.61 12.54
CA LEU A 58 -3.13 12.29 13.08
C LEU A 58 -1.61 12.13 13.21
N SER A 59 -1.15 11.49 14.28
CA SER A 59 0.29 11.24 14.43
C SER A 59 0.81 10.36 13.28
N ALA A 60 2.06 10.59 12.88
CA ALA A 60 2.74 9.80 11.85
C ALA A 60 2.67 8.28 12.12
N PHE A 61 2.63 7.89 13.40
CA PHE A 61 2.44 6.52 13.82
C PHE A 61 1.09 5.91 13.43
N VAL A 62 -0.02 6.66 13.62
CA VAL A 62 -1.36 6.18 13.27
C VAL A 62 -1.52 6.08 11.76
N VAL A 63 -0.95 7.04 11.02
CA VAL A 63 -0.93 7.02 9.56
C VAL A 63 -0.15 5.80 9.06
N ASN A 64 1.06 5.57 9.59
CA ASN A 64 1.86 4.40 9.23
C ASN A 64 1.15 3.08 9.60
N LEU A 65 0.51 3.01 10.77
CA LEU A 65 -0.29 1.84 11.14
C LEU A 65 -1.45 1.60 10.16
N THR A 66 -2.10 2.67 9.68
CA THR A 66 -3.20 2.57 8.71
C THR A 66 -2.71 2.09 7.35
N VAL A 67 -1.53 2.54 6.91
CA VAL A 67 -0.88 2.04 5.68
C VAL A 67 -0.51 0.55 5.81
N ASN A 68 -0.08 0.10 7.00
CA ASN A 68 0.14 -1.34 7.22
C ASN A 68 -1.15 -2.19 7.15
N LEU A 69 -2.35 -1.58 7.13
CA LEU A 69 -3.61 -2.26 6.85
C LEU A 69 -3.89 -2.43 5.34
N GLU A 70 -3.07 -1.86 4.46
CA GLU A 70 -3.18 -1.99 3.00
C GLU A 70 -3.40 -3.44 2.52
N PRO A 71 -2.67 -4.45 3.02
CA PRO A 71 -2.91 -5.85 2.62
C PRO A 71 -4.32 -6.32 2.93
N VAL A 72 -4.87 -5.89 4.07
CA VAL A 72 -6.22 -6.28 4.53
C VAL A 72 -7.28 -5.63 3.63
N TYR A 73 -7.13 -4.34 3.34
CA TYR A 73 -8.05 -3.65 2.41
C TYR A 73 -7.98 -4.24 1.01
N GLY A 74 -6.79 -4.63 0.55
CA GLY A 74 -6.59 -5.30 -0.74
C GLY A 74 -7.35 -6.64 -0.83
N ILE A 75 -7.29 -7.47 0.22
CA ILE A 75 -8.02 -8.74 0.29
C ILE A 75 -9.54 -8.50 0.26
N ILE A 76 -10.03 -7.52 1.03
CA ILE A 76 -11.46 -7.17 1.06
C ILE A 76 -11.92 -6.70 -0.33
N LEU A 77 -11.15 -5.81 -0.97
CA LEU A 77 -11.48 -5.30 -2.30
C LEU A 77 -11.46 -6.42 -3.35
N ALA A 78 -10.48 -7.32 -3.29
CA ALA A 78 -10.39 -8.48 -4.18
C ALA A 78 -11.62 -9.39 -4.02
N PHE A 79 -12.04 -9.67 -2.78
CA PHE A 79 -13.24 -10.45 -2.51
C PHE A 79 -14.52 -9.79 -3.07
N VAL A 80 -14.65 -8.46 -2.92
CA VAL A 80 -15.80 -7.70 -3.43
C VAL A 80 -15.85 -7.65 -4.96
N ILE A 81 -14.70 -7.47 -5.63
CA ILE A 81 -14.64 -7.32 -7.10
C ILE A 81 -14.67 -8.67 -7.82
N PHE A 82 -13.91 -9.65 -7.34
CA PHE A 82 -13.77 -10.97 -8.00
C PHE A 82 -14.79 -12.01 -7.52
N GLY A 83 -15.66 -11.63 -6.56
CA GLY A 83 -16.75 -12.39 -5.97
C GLY A 83 -17.06 -13.74 -6.62
N GLU A 84 -16.78 -14.82 -5.89
CA GLU A 84 -17.20 -16.20 -6.16
C GLU A 84 -16.59 -16.91 -7.39
N LYS A 85 -15.81 -16.24 -8.26
CA LYS A 85 -15.38 -16.85 -9.54
C LYS A 85 -14.05 -17.59 -9.54
N GLU A 86 -13.21 -17.38 -8.52
CA GLU A 86 -12.03 -18.21 -8.28
C GLU A 86 -12.19 -18.87 -6.91
N GLU A 87 -12.29 -20.20 -6.89
CA GLU A 87 -12.03 -20.96 -5.67
C GLU A 87 -10.59 -20.65 -5.24
N MET A 88 -10.45 -19.73 -4.30
CA MET A 88 -9.15 -19.37 -3.78
C MET A 88 -8.58 -20.60 -3.09
N SER A 89 -7.40 -21.05 -3.52
CA SER A 89 -6.87 -22.33 -3.05
C SER A 89 -6.79 -22.37 -1.51
N PRO A 90 -6.79 -23.57 -0.89
CA PRO A 90 -6.62 -23.70 0.55
C PRO A 90 -5.40 -22.93 1.10
N GLY A 91 -4.34 -22.78 0.29
CA GLY A 91 -3.15 -21.99 0.64
C GLY A 91 -3.41 -20.48 0.70
N PHE A 92 -4.31 -19.95 -0.14
CA PHE A 92 -4.71 -18.54 -0.08
C PHE A 92 -5.42 -18.24 1.25
N TYR A 93 -6.37 -19.09 1.68
CA TYR A 93 -7.05 -18.91 2.97
C TYR A 93 -6.08 -18.92 4.15
N MET A 94 -5.11 -19.83 4.16
CA MET A 94 -4.08 -19.88 5.21
C MET A 94 -3.20 -18.61 5.21
N GLY A 95 -2.79 -18.13 4.03
CA GLY A 95 -2.01 -16.90 3.88
C GLY A 95 -2.78 -15.66 4.33
N THR A 96 -4.05 -15.53 3.91
CA THR A 96 -4.96 -14.47 4.36
C THR A 96 -5.13 -14.48 5.87
N PHE A 97 -5.28 -15.66 6.48
CA PHE A 97 -5.42 -15.79 7.93
C PHE A 97 -4.16 -15.29 8.69
N VAL A 98 -2.96 -15.65 8.22
CA VAL A 98 -1.69 -15.20 8.81
C VAL A 98 -1.50 -13.68 8.69
N ILE A 99 -1.84 -13.10 7.52
CA ILE A 99 -1.75 -11.66 7.29
C ILE A 99 -2.75 -10.93 8.21
N LEU A 100 -4.00 -11.38 8.26
CA LEU A 100 -5.03 -10.81 9.12
C LEU A 100 -4.62 -10.86 10.59
N LEU A 101 -4.11 -11.99 11.07
CA LEU A 101 -3.61 -12.12 12.44
C LEU A 101 -2.49 -11.12 12.72
N SER A 102 -1.47 -11.06 11.85
CA SER A 102 -0.31 -10.17 12.06
C SER A 102 -0.73 -8.70 12.11
N VAL A 103 -1.60 -8.29 11.18
CA VAL A 103 -2.03 -6.90 11.04
C VAL A 103 -3.01 -6.49 12.15
N LEU A 104 -3.94 -7.37 12.56
CA LEU A 104 -4.92 -7.08 13.61
C LEU A 104 -4.34 -7.20 15.03
N SER A 105 -3.28 -7.98 15.24
CA SER A 105 -2.65 -8.14 16.56
C SER A 105 -2.23 -6.80 17.15
N TYR A 106 -1.63 -5.93 16.34
CA TYR A 106 -1.10 -4.65 16.81
C TYR A 106 -2.15 -3.66 17.34
N PRO A 107 -3.21 -3.30 16.59
CA PRO A 107 -4.26 -2.41 17.09
C PRO A 107 -5.02 -3.02 18.28
N LEU A 108 -5.22 -4.34 18.31
CA LEU A 108 -5.87 -5.03 19.44
C LEU A 108 -5.05 -4.89 20.72
N ILE A 109 -3.74 -5.19 20.67
CA ILE A 109 -2.84 -5.07 21.82
C ILE A 109 -2.75 -3.63 22.29
N ASN A 110 -2.60 -2.66 21.39
CA ASN A 110 -2.50 -1.24 21.74
C ASN A 110 -3.79 -0.71 22.41
N LYS A 111 -4.96 -1.14 21.92
CA LYS A 111 -6.26 -0.77 22.53
C LYS A 111 -6.42 -1.38 23.93
N MET A 112 -5.95 -2.61 24.14
CA MET A 112 -5.95 -3.26 25.45
C MET A 112 -4.97 -2.61 26.42
N ALA A 113 -3.77 -2.24 25.96
CA ALA A 113 -2.76 -1.55 26.75
C ALA A 113 -3.22 -0.15 27.21
N LYS A 114 -3.82 0.65 26.31
CA LYS A 114 -4.40 1.95 26.67
C LYS A 114 -5.56 1.84 27.67
N ARG A 115 -6.41 0.81 27.55
CA ARG A 115 -7.50 0.57 28.52
C ARG A 115 -6.97 0.26 29.92
N LYS A 116 -5.91 -0.54 30.02
CA LYS A 116 -5.27 -0.86 31.31
C LYS A 116 -4.62 0.36 31.96
N ALA A 117 -3.98 1.23 31.18
CA ALA A 117 -3.40 2.47 31.69
C ALA A 117 -4.46 3.42 32.28
N LEU A 118 -5.60 3.61 31.59
CA LEU A 118 -6.70 4.44 32.08
C LEU A 118 -7.41 3.87 33.32
N GLN A 119 -7.48 2.54 33.46
CA GLN A 119 -8.03 1.93 34.69
C GLN A 119 -7.10 2.09 35.90
N SER A 120 -5.78 2.14 35.70
CA SER A 120 -4.81 2.33 36.78
C SER A 120 -4.83 3.76 37.35
N ASP A 121 -5.04 4.78 36.51
CA ASP A 121 -5.14 6.18 36.95
C ASP A 121 -6.45 6.49 37.69
N MET A 122 -7.54 5.77 37.40
CA MET A 122 -8.83 5.96 38.08
C MET A 122 -8.87 5.35 39.49
N ILE A 123 -7.90 4.49 39.84
CA ILE A 123 -7.78 3.83 41.15
C ILE A 123 -6.85 4.61 42.10
N ARG A 124 -6.08 5.59 41.58
CA ARG A 124 -5.14 6.41 42.37
C ARG A 124 -5.74 7.77 42.70
#